data_AF-A0A3S3P1D0-F1
#
_entry.id   AF-A0A3S3P1D0-F1
#
_cell.length_a   1.000
_cell.length_b   1.000
_cell.length_c   1.000
_cell.angle_alpha   90.00
_cell.angle_beta   90.00
_cell.angle_gamma   90.00
#
_symmetry.space_group_name_H-M   'P 1'
#
loop_
_entity.id
_entity.type
_entity.pdbx_description
1 polymer ?
#
loop_
_entity_poly.entity_id
_entity_poly.type
_entity_poly.pdbx_seq_one_letter_code
_entity_poly.pdbx_strand_id
1 'polypeptide(L)'
;MGSSAIFSFPRFLQFFFIFLALAQNPGLEGSHLSRIFDILDQEASPPSVQEAAARGVLARLLPSHLSSFDFKIVSKEKCGGKPCFMISNHPSLGGKGAPEILIGGISGVELSAGLHWYLKHLCMAHISWDKTGGVQLSSVPEPGFLPHVHSAGVLIQRPVPWNYYQNAVTSSYTSVWWDWERWEKEIDWMALQGINLPLAFTGQEAIWQKVFKMFNISSSDLNEFFGGPAFLAWSRMGNLHG
;
A
#
# COMPACT_ATOMS: atom_id res chain seq x y z
N MET A 1 -34.18 34.46 -53.53
CA MET A 1 -32.81 34.59 -52.98
C MET A 1 -32.94 34.86 -51.48
N GLY A 2 -32.34 34.00 -50.66
CA GLY A 2 -32.05 34.23 -49.23
C GLY A 2 -33.21 34.16 -48.24
N SER A 3 -33.62 32.96 -47.81
CA SER A 3 -34.38 32.79 -46.57
C SER A 3 -33.40 32.45 -45.44
N SER A 4 -33.14 33.42 -44.55
CA SER A 4 -32.30 33.26 -43.37
C SER A 4 -33.07 32.51 -42.29
N ALA A 5 -32.72 31.25 -42.04
CA ALA A 5 -33.25 30.50 -40.91
C ALA A 5 -32.59 30.99 -39.60
N ILE A 6 -33.41 31.57 -38.74
CA ILE A 6 -33.10 31.85 -37.34
C ILE A 6 -32.96 30.51 -36.63
N PHE A 7 -31.74 30.12 -36.26
CA PHE A 7 -31.51 28.96 -35.40
C PHE A 7 -31.99 29.30 -33.99
N SER A 8 -33.17 28.78 -33.64
CA SER A 8 -33.69 28.79 -32.28
C SER A 8 -32.85 27.87 -31.41
N PHE A 9 -32.15 28.47 -30.45
CA PHE A 9 -31.34 27.82 -29.42
C PHE A 9 -32.30 27.43 -28.27
N PRO A 10 -32.70 26.14 -28.11
CA PRO A 10 -32.80 25.62 -26.74
C PRO A 10 -32.77 24.08 -26.66
N ARG A 11 -31.61 23.42 -26.74
CA ARG A 11 -31.46 22.02 -26.21
C ARG A 11 -30.07 21.69 -25.68
N PHE A 12 -29.03 22.46 -26.04
CA PHE A 12 -27.66 22.16 -25.60
C PHE A 12 -27.36 22.64 -24.16
N LEU A 13 -28.01 23.68 -23.66
CA LEU A 13 -27.80 24.13 -22.27
C LEU A 13 -28.44 23.21 -21.22
N GLN A 14 -29.51 22.49 -21.56
CA GLN A 14 -30.26 21.69 -20.58
C GLN A 14 -29.53 20.39 -20.21
N PHE A 15 -28.68 19.86 -21.11
CA PHE A 15 -27.82 18.71 -20.82
C PHE A 15 -26.58 19.08 -20.00
N PHE A 16 -26.10 20.33 -20.10
CA PHE A 16 -24.93 20.78 -19.32
C PHE A 16 -25.28 20.99 -17.83
N PHE A 17 -26.53 21.37 -17.52
CA PHE A 17 -26.98 21.54 -16.13
C PHE A 17 -27.29 20.23 -15.40
N ILE A 18 -27.65 19.16 -16.12
CA ILE A 18 -27.91 17.84 -15.48
C ILE A 18 -26.58 17.14 -15.12
N PHE A 19 -25.53 17.29 -15.93
CA PHE A 19 -24.19 16.78 -15.58
C PHE A 19 -23.52 17.57 -14.46
N LEU A 20 -23.83 18.87 -14.30
CA LEU A 20 -23.32 19.66 -13.17
C LEU A 20 -24.03 19.34 -11.85
N ALA A 21 -25.30 18.93 -11.89
CA ALA A 21 -26.07 18.60 -10.68
C ALA A 21 -25.65 17.26 -10.03
N LEU A 22 -25.14 16.31 -10.82
CA LEU A 22 -24.53 15.07 -10.29
C LEU A 22 -23.08 15.28 -9.80
N ALA A 23 -22.40 16.33 -10.27
CA ALA A 23 -21.06 16.69 -9.79
C ALA A 23 -21.07 17.56 -8.52
N GLN A 24 -22.24 17.96 -8.02
CA GLN A 24 -22.39 18.91 -6.90
C GLN A 24 -22.94 18.28 -5.60
N ASN A 25 -22.96 16.95 -5.49
CA ASN A 25 -23.25 16.29 -4.21
C ASN A 25 -22.05 15.49 -3.68
N PRO A 26 -20.96 16.15 -3.24
CA PRO A 26 -19.85 15.47 -2.57
C PRO A 26 -20.24 14.87 -1.20
N GLY A 27 -21.43 15.20 -0.68
CA GLY A 27 -21.87 14.82 0.67
C GLY A 27 -22.37 13.39 0.84
N LEU A 28 -22.88 12.74 -0.22
CA LEU A 28 -23.47 11.39 -0.14
C LEU A 28 -22.45 10.26 -0.39
N GLU A 29 -21.49 10.46 -1.29
CA GLU A 29 -20.36 9.52 -1.46
C GLU A 29 -19.30 9.68 -0.35
N GLY A 30 -19.12 10.91 0.15
CA GLY A 30 -18.17 11.22 1.23
C GLY A 30 -18.53 10.58 2.58
N SER A 31 -19.82 10.36 2.88
CA SER A 31 -20.26 9.82 4.17
C SER A 31 -20.03 8.31 4.31
N HIS A 32 -20.10 7.55 3.22
CA HIS A 32 -19.84 6.10 3.26
C HIS A 32 -18.35 5.79 3.30
N LEU A 33 -17.55 6.51 2.51
CA LEU A 33 -16.10 6.35 2.51
C LEU A 33 -15.48 6.83 3.83
N SER A 34 -15.96 7.93 4.41
CA SER A 34 -15.50 8.38 5.73
C SER A 34 -15.72 7.33 6.81
N ARG A 35 -16.90 6.68 6.86
CA ARG A 35 -17.16 5.59 7.79
C ARG A 35 -16.21 4.41 7.60
N ILE A 36 -15.88 4.05 6.36
CA ILE A 36 -14.90 2.99 6.09
C ILE A 36 -13.52 3.40 6.60
N PHE A 37 -13.11 4.65 6.38
CA PHE A 37 -11.83 5.15 6.88
C PHE A 37 -11.79 5.18 8.40
N ASP A 38 -12.87 5.57 9.08
CA ASP A 38 -12.95 5.53 10.54
C ASP A 38 -12.79 4.11 11.08
N ILE A 39 -13.41 3.12 10.42
CA ILE A 39 -13.25 1.71 10.78
C ILE A 39 -11.79 1.26 10.56
N LEU A 40 -11.20 1.60 9.42
CA LEU A 40 -9.80 1.24 9.14
C LEU A 40 -8.82 1.87 10.13
N ASP A 41 -9.07 3.11 10.55
CA ASP A 41 -8.27 3.80 11.55
C ASP A 41 -8.49 3.19 12.95
N GLN A 42 -9.70 2.71 13.26
CA GLN A 42 -10.00 2.01 14.53
C GLN A 42 -9.40 0.60 14.61
N GLU A 43 -9.39 -0.12 13.49
CA GLU A 43 -8.82 -1.47 13.37
C GLU A 43 -7.29 -1.43 13.17
N ALA A 44 -6.69 -0.24 13.15
CA ALA A 44 -5.25 -0.10 13.03
C ALA A 44 -4.52 -0.74 14.22
N SER A 45 -3.52 -1.56 13.91
CA SER A 45 -2.69 -2.20 14.92
C SER A 45 -2.04 -1.17 15.86
N PRO A 46 -1.82 -1.48 17.14
CA PRO A 46 -1.15 -0.58 18.07
C PRO A 46 0.23 -0.12 17.57
N PRO A 47 0.69 1.08 17.96
CA PRO A 47 1.99 1.61 17.56
C PRO A 47 3.16 0.63 17.70
N SER A 48 3.24 -0.09 18.83
CA SER A 48 4.31 -1.06 19.09
C SER A 48 4.33 -2.22 18.09
N VAL A 49 3.17 -2.67 17.63
CA VAL A 49 3.05 -3.74 16.61
C VAL A 49 3.53 -3.22 15.26
N GLN A 50 3.17 -1.99 14.90
CA GLN A 50 3.60 -1.36 13.65
C GLN A 50 5.11 -1.08 13.63
N GLU A 51 5.66 -0.57 14.74
CA GLU A 51 7.11 -0.36 14.93
C GLU A 51 7.86 -1.70 14.84
N ALA A 52 7.34 -2.76 15.46
CA ALA A 52 7.92 -4.10 15.38
C ALA A 52 7.85 -4.68 13.96
N ALA A 53 6.76 -4.46 13.23
CA ALA A 53 6.62 -4.88 11.84
C ALA A 53 7.67 -4.19 10.94
N ALA A 54 7.88 -2.88 11.09
CA ALA A 54 8.90 -2.14 10.36
C ALA A 54 10.33 -2.63 10.70
N ARG A 55 10.60 -2.94 11.98
CA ARG A 55 11.84 -3.60 12.41
C ARG A 55 11.99 -4.99 11.78
N GLY A 56 10.90 -5.74 11.60
CA GLY A 56 10.90 -7.03 10.90
C GLY A 56 11.28 -6.91 9.43
N VAL A 57 10.79 -5.89 8.73
CA VAL A 57 11.22 -5.57 7.36
C VAL A 57 12.72 -5.29 7.33
N LEU A 58 13.23 -4.47 8.25
CA LEU A 58 14.66 -4.21 8.37
C LEU A 58 15.45 -5.49 8.66
N ALA A 59 14.97 -6.36 9.55
CA ALA A 59 15.64 -7.61 9.90
C ALA A 59 15.85 -8.52 8.68
N ARG A 60 14.83 -8.63 7.82
CA ARG A 60 14.89 -9.44 6.60
C ARG A 60 15.75 -8.79 5.52
N LEU A 61 15.83 -7.46 5.48
CA LEU A 61 16.58 -6.72 4.46
C LEU A 61 18.07 -6.55 4.81
N LEU A 62 18.37 -6.12 6.03
CA LEU A 62 19.70 -5.76 6.54
C LEU A 62 19.83 -6.17 8.02
N PRO A 63 19.99 -7.47 8.31
CA PRO A 63 20.00 -7.98 9.68
C PRO A 63 21.12 -7.39 10.56
N SER A 64 22.27 -7.06 9.97
CA SER A 64 23.40 -6.42 10.65
C SER A 64 23.12 -5.00 11.14
N HIS A 65 22.13 -4.32 10.56
CA HIS A 65 21.83 -2.91 10.81
C HIS A 65 20.66 -2.70 11.77
N LEU A 66 20.13 -3.77 12.38
CA LEU A 66 18.98 -3.69 13.28
C LEU A 66 19.15 -2.68 14.41
N SER A 67 20.35 -2.58 14.98
CA SER A 67 20.64 -1.63 16.06
C SER A 67 20.93 -0.21 15.58
N SER A 68 21.16 -0.01 14.27
CA SER A 68 21.48 1.29 13.69
C SER A 68 20.25 2.16 13.43
N PHE A 69 19.05 1.55 13.39
CA PHE A 69 17.79 2.24 13.12
C PHE A 69 16.83 2.12 14.29
N ASP A 70 16.22 3.24 14.67
CA ASP A 70 15.03 3.24 15.52
C ASP A 70 13.80 3.70 14.74
N PHE A 71 12.65 3.12 15.08
CA PHE A 71 11.38 3.37 14.41
C PHE A 71 10.36 3.86 15.42
N LYS A 72 9.68 4.96 15.09
CA LYS A 72 8.70 5.56 15.98
C LYS A 72 7.43 5.96 15.26
N ILE A 73 6.30 5.42 15.72
CA ILE A 73 5.00 5.94 15.31
C ILE A 73 4.81 7.34 15.91
N VAL A 74 4.47 8.28 15.05
CA VAL A 74 4.20 9.67 15.40
C VAL A 74 2.77 10.04 15.07
N SER A 75 2.28 11.08 15.73
CA SER A 75 0.94 11.57 15.50
C SER A 75 0.84 12.32 14.16
N LYS A 76 -0.35 12.35 13.57
CA LYS A 76 -0.60 12.96 12.25
C LYS A 76 -0.38 14.48 12.27
N GLU A 77 -0.48 15.12 13.43
CA GLU A 77 -0.23 16.56 13.63
C GLU A 77 1.24 16.89 13.35
N LYS A 78 2.18 16.03 13.75
CA LYS A 78 3.60 16.19 13.41
C LYS A 78 3.86 16.15 11.90
N CYS A 79 2.95 15.56 11.15
CA CYS A 79 2.97 15.49 9.70
C CYS A 79 2.09 16.55 9.02
N GLY A 80 1.63 17.59 9.73
CA GLY A 80 0.78 18.64 9.16
C GLY A 80 -0.58 18.13 8.68
N GLY A 81 -1.14 17.10 9.35
CA GLY A 81 -2.45 16.55 9.04
C GLY A 81 -2.48 15.59 7.85
N LYS A 82 -1.33 15.21 7.29
CA LYS A 82 -1.22 14.27 6.15
C LYS A 82 -0.39 13.03 6.53
N PRO A 83 -0.58 11.89 5.87
CA PRO A 83 0.38 10.79 5.96
C PRO A 83 1.79 11.23 5.58
N CYS A 84 2.76 10.95 6.45
CA CYS A 84 4.15 11.29 6.21
C CYS A 84 5.11 10.34 6.92
N PHE A 85 6.36 10.36 6.47
CA PHE A 85 7.49 9.87 7.23
C PHE A 85 8.51 10.99 7.46
N MET A 86 9.29 10.84 8.52
CA MET A 86 10.33 11.75 8.95
C MET A 86 11.61 10.96 9.18
N ILE A 87 12.76 11.55 8.86
CA ILE A 87 14.07 10.93 9.07
C ILE A 87 14.99 11.95 9.72
N SER A 88 15.66 11.57 10.78
CA SER A 88 16.66 12.38 11.45
C SER A 88 17.81 11.53 11.96
N ASN A 89 18.95 12.15 12.29
CA ASN A 89 19.92 11.49 13.14
C ASN A 89 19.29 11.18 14.50
N HIS A 90 19.66 10.06 15.11
CA HIS A 90 19.13 9.68 16.40
C HIS A 90 19.64 10.63 17.51
N PRO A 91 18.82 11.04 18.49
CA PRO A 91 19.25 11.99 19.53
C PRO A 91 20.43 11.51 20.39
N SER A 92 20.60 10.20 20.52
CA SER A 92 21.71 9.58 21.26
C SER A 92 22.93 9.25 20.38
N LEU A 93 23.02 9.83 19.18
CA LEU A 93 24.13 9.64 18.27
C LEU A 93 25.46 10.03 18.96
N GLY A 94 26.45 9.15 18.92
CA GLY A 94 27.76 9.34 19.55
C GLY A 94 28.07 8.38 20.70
N GLY A 95 27.09 7.63 21.20
CA GLY A 95 27.33 6.47 22.07
C GLY A 95 27.72 5.24 21.27
N LYS A 96 28.72 4.46 21.73
CA LYS A 96 29.06 3.17 21.11
C LYS A 96 27.84 2.24 21.13
N GLY A 97 27.40 1.79 19.96
CA GLY A 97 26.24 0.89 19.82
C GLY A 97 24.87 1.57 19.95
N ALA A 98 24.81 2.90 20.00
CA ALA A 98 23.55 3.63 19.93
C ALA A 98 22.99 3.62 18.49
N PRO A 99 21.67 3.69 18.31
CA PRO A 99 21.09 3.90 16.98
C PRO A 99 21.63 5.18 16.33
N GLU A 100 21.78 5.14 15.02
CA GLU A 100 22.32 6.23 14.22
C GLU A 100 21.19 7.07 13.61
N ILE A 101 20.13 6.39 13.15
CA ILE A 101 19.02 6.99 12.41
C ILE A 101 17.71 6.74 13.13
N LEU A 102 16.88 7.79 13.25
CA LEU A 102 15.51 7.70 13.73
C LEU A 102 14.56 7.92 12.56
N ILE A 103 13.65 6.97 12.34
CA ILE A 103 12.58 7.07 11.34
C ILE A 103 11.25 7.21 12.08
N GLY A 104 10.60 8.34 11.86
CA GLY A 104 9.24 8.62 12.32
C GLY A 104 8.23 8.37 11.21
N GLY A 105 7.03 7.89 11.54
CA GLY A 105 5.96 7.72 10.55
C GLY A 105 4.59 7.59 11.20
N ILE A 106 3.53 7.89 10.47
CA ILE A 106 2.17 7.76 11.02
C ILE A 106 1.65 6.31 11.03
N SER A 107 2.33 5.41 10.31
CA SER A 107 2.00 3.98 10.22
C SER A 107 3.25 3.14 9.95
N GLY A 108 3.14 1.82 10.11
CA GLY A 108 4.20 0.87 9.77
C GLY A 108 4.63 0.97 8.30
N VAL A 109 3.69 1.26 7.39
CA VAL A 109 4.00 1.48 5.96
C VAL A 109 4.84 2.74 5.79
N GLU A 110 4.54 3.84 6.49
CA GLU A 110 5.35 5.05 6.40
C GLU A 110 6.75 4.87 7.00
N LEU A 111 6.87 4.07 8.06
CA LEU A 111 8.17 3.70 8.63
C LEU A 111 9.01 2.93 7.60
N SER A 112 8.44 1.92 6.94
CA SER A 112 9.13 1.15 5.89
C SER A 112 9.45 2.01 4.66
N ALA A 113 8.55 2.89 4.23
CA ALA A 113 8.81 3.82 3.14
C ALA A 113 9.94 4.80 3.46
N GLY A 114 10.01 5.28 4.71
CA GLY A 114 11.12 6.10 5.21
C GLY A 114 12.46 5.37 5.20
N LEU A 115 12.47 4.09 5.60
CA LEU A 115 13.66 3.24 5.51
C LEU A 115 14.11 3.10 4.06
N HIS A 116 13.20 2.77 3.15
CA HIS A 116 13.51 2.66 1.73
C HIS A 116 14.04 3.98 1.16
N TRP A 117 13.42 5.11 1.53
CA TRP A 117 13.88 6.43 1.09
C TRP A 117 15.31 6.69 1.54
N TYR A 118 15.62 6.42 2.81
CA TYR A 118 16.97 6.59 3.37
C TYR A 118 18.00 5.75 2.60
N LEU A 119 17.73 4.45 2.47
CA LEU A 119 18.61 3.51 1.78
C LEU A 119 18.84 3.93 0.32
N LYS A 120 17.78 4.35 -0.38
CA LYS A 120 17.85 4.76 -1.78
C LYS A 120 18.65 6.05 -1.98
N HIS A 121 18.39 7.09 -1.19
CA HIS A 121 18.91 8.43 -1.47
C HIS A 121 20.22 8.74 -0.75
N LEU A 122 20.45 8.13 0.42
CA LEU A 122 21.66 8.38 1.21
C LEU A 122 22.65 7.22 1.12
N CYS A 123 22.17 5.98 1.07
CA CYS A 123 23.05 4.81 0.93
C CYS A 123 23.22 4.33 -0.52
N MET A 124 22.56 4.96 -1.50
CA MET A 124 22.62 4.56 -2.92
C MET A 124 22.24 3.09 -3.15
N ALA A 125 21.33 2.55 -2.35
CA ALA A 125 20.82 1.19 -2.47
C ALA A 125 19.63 1.13 -3.44
N HIS A 126 19.34 -0.08 -3.95
CA HIS A 126 18.21 -0.31 -4.85
C HIS A 126 17.47 -1.59 -4.48
N ILE A 127 16.13 -1.54 -4.51
CA ILE A 127 15.27 -2.67 -4.13
C ILE A 127 14.20 -2.86 -5.21
N SER A 128 14.26 -3.98 -5.93
CA SER A 128 13.26 -4.40 -6.90
C SER A 128 12.97 -5.90 -6.80
N TRP A 129 12.09 -6.40 -7.66
CA TRP A 129 11.89 -7.84 -7.81
C TRP A 129 13.16 -8.52 -8.33
N ASP A 130 13.36 -9.78 -7.94
CA ASP A 130 14.54 -10.59 -8.32
C ASP A 130 14.80 -10.58 -9.83
N LYS A 131 13.75 -10.71 -10.65
CA LYS A 131 13.87 -10.70 -12.12
C LYS A 131 14.16 -9.32 -12.73
N THR A 132 14.10 -8.26 -11.94
CA THR A 132 14.30 -6.85 -12.35
C THR A 132 15.49 -6.19 -11.64
N GLY A 133 16.45 -6.99 -11.18
CA GLY A 133 17.68 -6.51 -10.53
C GLY A 133 17.74 -6.80 -9.03
N GLY A 134 16.65 -7.26 -8.41
CA GLY A 134 16.61 -7.71 -7.03
C GLY A 134 17.00 -6.62 -6.02
N VAL A 135 17.54 -7.09 -4.89
CA VAL A 135 17.94 -6.23 -3.77
C VAL A 135 19.45 -5.98 -3.82
N GLN A 136 19.84 -4.74 -4.09
CA GLN A 136 21.23 -4.28 -4.25
C GLN A 136 21.60 -3.37 -3.07
N LEU A 137 22.29 -3.94 -2.08
CA LEU A 137 22.60 -3.29 -0.79
C LEU A 137 24.09 -3.10 -0.55
N SER A 138 24.95 -3.46 -1.50
CA SER A 138 26.42 -3.41 -1.34
C SER A 138 26.99 -2.01 -1.10
N SER A 139 26.22 -0.97 -1.40
CA SER A 139 26.55 0.44 -1.15
C SER A 139 26.18 0.91 0.26
N VAL A 140 25.43 0.12 1.04
CA VAL A 140 25.04 0.47 2.41
C VAL A 140 26.25 0.36 3.33
N PRO A 141 26.68 1.46 4.00
CA PRO A 141 27.82 1.42 4.90
C PRO A 141 27.57 0.53 6.13
N GLU A 142 28.66 0.04 6.73
CA GLU A 142 28.60 -0.73 7.97
C GLU A 142 27.99 0.09 9.13
N PRO A 143 27.36 -0.59 10.12
CA PRO A 143 26.90 0.07 11.34
C PRO A 143 27.98 0.95 11.98
N GLY A 144 27.60 2.18 12.33
CA GLY A 144 28.49 3.23 12.85
C GLY A 144 29.01 4.21 11.79
N PHE A 145 28.78 3.93 10.50
CA PHE A 145 29.20 4.75 9.37
C PHE A 145 28.04 5.14 8.45
N LEU A 146 26.79 5.01 8.91
CA LEU A 146 25.64 5.37 8.09
C LEU A 146 25.64 6.89 7.80
N PRO A 147 25.28 7.32 6.57
CA PRO A 147 25.30 8.73 6.22
C PRO A 147 24.38 9.57 7.11
N HIS A 148 24.93 10.62 7.70
CA HIS A 148 24.16 11.54 8.52
C HIS A 148 23.10 12.28 7.71
N VAL A 149 21.92 12.45 8.31
CA VAL A 149 20.88 13.33 7.78
C VAL A 149 21.23 14.78 8.10
N HIS A 150 20.87 15.72 7.23
CA HIS A 150 21.01 17.15 7.54
C HIS A 150 20.29 17.54 8.83
N SER A 151 20.78 18.58 9.53
CA SER A 151 20.28 18.98 10.85
C SER A 151 18.79 19.33 10.89
N ALA A 152 18.22 19.79 9.77
CA ALA A 152 16.79 20.05 9.63
C ALA A 152 15.92 18.77 9.55
N GLY A 153 16.54 17.60 9.38
CA GLY A 153 15.85 16.35 9.09
C GLY A 153 15.25 16.29 7.68
N VAL A 154 14.58 15.19 7.39
CA VAL A 154 13.76 14.99 6.19
C VAL A 154 12.33 14.77 6.63
N LEU A 155 11.37 15.44 5.98
CA LEU A 155 9.94 15.21 6.13
C LEU A 155 9.34 15.05 4.74
N ILE A 156 8.70 13.92 4.49
CA ILE A 156 8.07 13.62 3.21
C ILE A 156 6.62 13.23 3.45
N GLN A 157 5.73 14.09 2.95
CA GLN A 157 4.30 13.83 2.94
C GLN A 157 3.93 13.04 1.70
N ARG A 158 2.96 12.14 1.86
CA ARG A 158 2.37 11.45 0.73
C ARG A 158 1.56 12.43 -0.12
N PRO A 159 1.65 12.33 -1.46
CA PRO A 159 0.84 13.15 -2.35
C PRO A 159 -0.63 12.73 -2.33
N VAL A 160 -0.91 11.46 -2.02
CA VAL A 160 -2.25 10.87 -1.96
C VAL A 160 -2.43 10.02 -0.69
N PRO A 161 -3.66 9.93 -0.15
CA PRO A 161 -3.93 9.14 1.04
C PRO A 161 -3.72 7.63 0.81
N TRP A 162 -3.98 7.15 -0.40
CA TRP A 162 -3.96 5.72 -0.73
C TRP A 162 -3.09 5.44 -1.94
N ASN A 163 -2.12 4.55 -1.78
CA ASN A 163 -1.29 4.01 -2.85
C ASN A 163 -1.74 2.56 -3.05
N TYR A 164 -2.46 2.35 -4.15
CA TYR A 164 -3.07 1.09 -4.50
C TYR A 164 -2.08 0.18 -5.25
N TYR A 165 -2.19 -1.14 -5.04
CA TYR A 165 -1.37 -2.11 -5.75
C TYR A 165 -2.16 -3.37 -6.15
N GLN A 166 -1.75 -3.92 -7.30
CA GLN A 166 -2.25 -5.12 -7.99
C GLN A 166 -3.50 -4.93 -8.86
N ASN A 167 -3.70 -5.83 -9.81
CA ASN A 167 -4.96 -6.03 -10.51
C ASN A 167 -5.57 -7.36 -10.05
N ALA A 168 -6.88 -7.55 -10.14
CA ALA A 168 -7.52 -8.84 -9.89
C ALA A 168 -6.84 -9.98 -10.68
N VAL A 169 -6.43 -9.72 -11.93
CA VAL A 169 -5.75 -10.72 -12.79
C VAL A 169 -4.33 -11.07 -12.34
N THR A 170 -3.67 -10.23 -11.55
CA THR A 170 -2.34 -10.51 -10.97
C THR A 170 -2.37 -11.78 -10.13
N SER A 171 -3.51 -12.06 -9.47
CA SER A 171 -3.70 -13.26 -8.67
C SER A 171 -3.54 -14.57 -9.46
N SER A 172 -3.90 -14.55 -10.75
CA SER A 172 -3.80 -15.71 -11.65
C SER A 172 -2.53 -15.70 -12.49
N TYR A 173 -2.12 -14.53 -13.01
CA TYR A 173 -0.96 -14.45 -13.91
C TYR A 173 0.39 -14.45 -13.20
N THR A 174 0.43 -14.04 -11.94
CA THR A 174 1.69 -13.79 -11.25
C THR A 174 1.79 -14.55 -9.94
N SER A 175 0.77 -14.48 -9.07
CA SER A 175 0.89 -14.97 -7.70
C SER A 175 0.22 -16.33 -7.42
N VAL A 176 -0.35 -16.99 -8.43
CA VAL A 176 -1.14 -18.23 -8.25
C VAL A 176 -0.34 -19.36 -7.57
N TRP A 177 0.97 -19.42 -7.81
CA TRP A 177 1.85 -20.46 -7.27
C TRP A 177 2.81 -19.92 -6.20
N TRP A 178 2.55 -18.73 -5.66
CA TRP A 178 3.39 -18.18 -4.59
C TRP A 178 3.10 -18.90 -3.29
N ASP A 179 4.18 -19.34 -2.64
CA ASP A 179 4.17 -19.73 -1.24
C ASP A 179 4.28 -18.50 -0.32
N TRP A 180 4.31 -18.75 0.99
CA TRP A 180 4.44 -17.69 1.97
C TRP A 180 5.77 -16.94 1.85
N GLU A 181 6.88 -17.63 1.59
CA GLU A 181 8.20 -16.99 1.47
C GLU A 181 8.22 -15.95 0.34
N ARG A 182 7.58 -16.24 -0.80
CA ARG A 182 7.45 -15.26 -1.87
C ARG A 182 6.47 -14.14 -1.52
N TRP A 183 5.37 -14.43 -0.83
CA TRP A 183 4.41 -13.41 -0.38
C TRP A 183 5.00 -12.45 0.66
N GLU A 184 5.80 -12.95 1.61
CA GLU A 184 6.47 -12.11 2.62
C GLU A 184 7.38 -11.07 1.94
N LYS A 185 8.18 -11.51 0.95
CA LYS A 185 9.00 -10.60 0.14
C LYS A 185 8.17 -9.56 -0.61
N GLU A 186 6.99 -9.93 -1.13
CA GLU A 186 6.12 -8.97 -1.81
C GLU A 186 5.55 -7.95 -0.84
N ILE A 187 5.11 -8.39 0.34
CA ILE A 187 4.53 -7.51 1.36
C ILE A 187 5.58 -6.53 1.88
N ASP A 188 6.81 -6.98 2.11
CA ASP A 188 7.94 -6.11 2.45
C ASP A 188 8.19 -5.09 1.35
N TRP A 189 8.23 -5.54 0.09
CA TRP A 189 8.42 -4.64 -1.05
C TRP A 189 7.28 -3.61 -1.14
N MET A 190 6.03 -4.01 -0.98
CA MET A 190 4.88 -3.11 -0.93
C MET A 190 5.04 -2.04 0.16
N ALA A 191 5.43 -2.44 1.37
CA ALA A 191 5.64 -1.51 2.48
C ALA A 191 6.78 -0.53 2.20
N LEU A 192 7.91 -1.01 1.64
CA LEU A 192 9.04 -0.16 1.22
C LEU A 192 8.65 0.82 0.10
N GLN A 193 7.73 0.45 -0.81
CA GLN A 193 7.18 1.35 -1.83
C GLN A 193 6.06 2.27 -1.31
N GLY A 194 5.68 2.16 -0.04
CA GLY A 194 4.61 2.97 0.56
C GLY A 194 3.20 2.58 0.10
N ILE A 195 2.99 1.34 -0.35
CA ILE A 195 1.67 0.79 -0.67
C ILE A 195 0.89 0.53 0.62
N ASN A 196 -0.30 1.11 0.72
CA ASN A 196 -1.19 0.94 1.89
C ASN A 196 -2.61 0.48 1.51
N LEU A 197 -2.83 0.15 0.23
CA LEU A 197 -4.09 -0.43 -0.24
C LEU A 197 -3.81 -1.56 -1.26
N PRO A 198 -3.20 -2.68 -0.86
CA PRO A 198 -3.02 -3.82 -1.74
C PRO A 198 -4.30 -4.67 -1.83
N LEU A 199 -4.53 -5.31 -2.97
CA LEU A 199 -5.57 -6.34 -3.08
C LEU A 199 -5.18 -7.62 -2.33
N ALA A 200 -6.14 -8.23 -1.62
CA ALA A 200 -5.98 -9.51 -0.91
C ALA A 200 -7.00 -10.55 -1.42
N PHE A 201 -6.67 -11.22 -2.54
CA PHE A 201 -7.59 -12.14 -3.22
C PHE A 201 -7.48 -13.61 -2.77
N THR A 202 -6.46 -13.97 -2.00
CA THR A 202 -6.17 -15.36 -1.60
C THR A 202 -7.28 -15.92 -0.69
N GLY A 203 -7.78 -17.11 -1.00
CA GLY A 203 -8.68 -17.87 -0.13
C GLY A 203 -10.17 -17.55 -0.26
N GLN A 204 -10.59 -16.69 -1.20
CA GLN A 204 -12.00 -16.35 -1.41
C GLN A 204 -12.87 -17.59 -1.71
N GLU A 205 -12.37 -18.57 -2.45
CA GLU A 205 -13.10 -19.80 -2.79
C GLU A 205 -13.47 -20.59 -1.54
N ALA A 206 -12.59 -20.62 -0.52
CA ALA A 206 -12.87 -21.31 0.73
C ALA A 206 -14.01 -20.65 1.53
N ILE A 207 -14.17 -19.33 1.40
CA ILE A 207 -15.30 -18.59 1.98
C ILE A 207 -16.58 -18.90 1.19
N TRP A 208 -16.52 -18.85 -0.15
CA TRP A 208 -17.67 -19.18 -1.00
C TRP A 208 -18.15 -20.61 -0.81
N GLN A 209 -17.25 -21.57 -0.64
CA GLN A 209 -17.61 -22.95 -0.30
C GLN A 209 -18.43 -23.03 1.01
N LYS A 210 -18.08 -22.25 2.03
CA LYS A 210 -18.85 -22.20 3.29
C LYS A 210 -20.23 -21.60 3.08
N VAL A 211 -20.31 -20.51 2.30
CA VAL A 211 -21.58 -19.84 1.98
C VAL A 211 -22.50 -20.79 1.19
N PHE A 212 -22.02 -21.41 0.12
CA PHE A 212 -22.84 -22.29 -0.72
C PHE A 212 -23.32 -23.56 0.00
N LYS A 213 -22.53 -24.07 0.96
CA LYS A 213 -23.00 -25.16 1.84
C LYS A 213 -24.23 -24.78 2.67
N MET A 214 -24.39 -23.50 3.06
CA MET A 214 -25.59 -23.04 3.75
C MET A 214 -26.86 -23.09 2.87
N PHE A 215 -26.67 -23.16 1.55
CA PHE A 215 -27.74 -23.31 0.56
C PHE A 215 -27.86 -24.75 0.03
N ASN A 216 -27.27 -25.74 0.72
CA ASN A 216 -27.29 -27.16 0.36
C ASN A 216 -26.70 -27.49 -1.02
N ILE A 217 -25.80 -26.65 -1.55
CA ILE A 217 -25.04 -26.98 -2.76
C ILE A 217 -23.95 -28.00 -2.40
N SER A 218 -23.86 -29.07 -3.18
CA SER A 218 -22.93 -30.17 -2.89
C SER A 218 -21.48 -29.77 -3.20
N SER A 219 -20.52 -30.41 -2.53
CA SER A 219 -19.10 -30.18 -2.82
C SER A 219 -18.72 -30.59 -4.24
N SER A 220 -19.40 -31.58 -4.84
CA SER A 220 -19.16 -31.98 -6.23
C SER A 220 -19.59 -30.89 -7.21
N ASP A 221 -20.77 -30.29 -7.00
CA ASP A 221 -21.25 -29.19 -7.86
C ASP A 221 -20.31 -27.98 -7.78
N LEU A 222 -19.78 -27.70 -6.58
CA LEU A 222 -18.82 -26.61 -6.39
C LEU A 222 -17.46 -26.87 -7.04
N ASN A 223 -17.02 -28.12 -7.10
CA ASN A 223 -15.77 -28.48 -7.75
C ASN A 223 -15.82 -28.31 -9.28
N GLU A 224 -17.01 -28.39 -9.88
CA GLU A 224 -17.25 -28.12 -11.31
C GLU A 224 -17.60 -26.65 -11.60
N PHE A 225 -17.77 -25.84 -10.54
CA PHE A 225 -18.10 -24.42 -10.66
C PHE A 225 -16.86 -23.52 -10.57
N PHE A 226 -15.97 -23.78 -9.60
CA PHE A 226 -14.79 -22.95 -9.38
C PHE A 226 -13.68 -23.25 -10.39
N GLY A 227 -13.37 -22.25 -11.23
CA GLY A 227 -12.27 -22.38 -12.18
C GLY A 227 -10.96 -22.78 -11.49
N GLY A 228 -10.11 -23.53 -12.22
CA GLY A 228 -8.82 -23.98 -11.71
C GLY A 228 -7.92 -22.80 -11.24
N PRO A 229 -6.88 -23.07 -10.42
CA PRO A 229 -6.11 -22.01 -9.73
C PRO A 229 -5.60 -20.89 -10.64
N ALA A 230 -5.09 -21.25 -11.83
CA ALA A 230 -4.56 -20.31 -12.81
C ALA A 230 -5.64 -19.45 -13.51
N PHE A 231 -6.93 -19.70 -13.25
CA PHE A 231 -8.07 -19.03 -13.86
C PHE A 231 -9.01 -18.35 -12.84
N LEU A 232 -8.69 -18.41 -11.54
CA LEU A 232 -9.52 -17.89 -10.47
C LEU A 232 -9.84 -16.39 -10.61
N ALA A 233 -8.95 -15.58 -11.17
CA ALA A 233 -9.22 -14.16 -11.38
C ALA A 233 -10.47 -13.94 -12.25
N TRP A 234 -10.58 -14.64 -13.39
CA TRP A 234 -11.74 -14.54 -14.26
C TRP A 234 -12.97 -15.22 -13.69
N SER A 235 -12.78 -16.32 -12.95
CA SER A 235 -13.89 -17.00 -12.29
C SER A 235 -14.57 -16.11 -11.25
N ARG A 236 -13.78 -15.43 -10.41
CA ARG A 236 -14.26 -14.45 -9.42
C ARG A 236 -14.98 -13.26 -10.08
N MET A 237 -14.55 -12.87 -11.27
CA MET A 237 -15.19 -11.79 -12.04
C MET A 237 -16.45 -12.26 -12.80
N GLY A 238 -16.85 -13.53 -12.69
CA GLY A 238 -18.01 -14.09 -13.38
C GLY A 238 -17.83 -14.28 -14.88
N ASN A 239 -16.59 -14.18 -15.38
CA ASN A 239 -16.29 -14.35 -16.81
C ASN A 239 -16.16 -15.82 -17.21
N LEU A 240 -15.89 -16.71 -16.25
CA LEU A 240 -15.81 -18.16 -16.46
C LEU A 240 -16.21 -18.94 -15.21
N HIS A 241 -16.56 -20.19 -15.42
CA HIS A 241 -16.70 -21.24 -14.40
C HIS A 241 -16.03 -22.50 -14.97
N GLY A 242 -15.69 -23.48 -14.13
CA GLY A 242 -15.07 -24.71 -14.58
C GLY A 242 -14.79 -25.69 -13.47
#